data_AF-A0A4P6XLD7-F1
#
_entry.id   AF-A0A4P6XLD7-F1
#
_cell.length_a   1.000
_cell.length_b   1.000
_cell.length_c   1.000
_cell.angle_alpha   90.00
_cell.angle_beta   90.00
_cell.angle_gamma   90.00
#
_symmetry.space_group_name_H-M   'P 1'
#
loop_
_entity.id
_entity.type
_entity.pdbx_description
1 polymer ?
#
loop_
_entity_poly.entity_id
_entity_poly.type
_entity_poly.pdbx_seq_one_letter_code
_entity_poly.pdbx_strand_id
1 'polypeptide(L)'
;MTISLQLKEFFYSLSATDKYSDFDSRKSFNRVNKPDSEMALLGASHANDSTSSFTKSAALPSGSEGVHEVRLAWRHIKKWLHRYSEDINNSLLEPCTETDINELEKDLGCQFPTCVREFFLLTDGQSSFNDNGCCGLFYGLRLMPIDEVAVMTESWRKVHESILKTASMNGLHKYALESGFADNDLGTSAGFKARSKQDSSTADFPDQYAVPPTAVLPMYANSQWIPLITDSSGSFIGIDLSPGTPDAINIPDGKWGQVILFGRDFDVKYRVADTFGDFLLIFANDLEKGNWDLRSSSDDEDMVSGVDAELVFMDQETKREIPYFEVLKERTLASWISSLSPEELQTERCQKLIQKLREKTPLLEVPESDADKFYNDNLSKIDAMAIESIPQPQAKEADTRDNETTEADSNVLS
;
A
#
# COMPACT_ATOMS: atom_id res chain seq x y z
N MET A 1 8.64 -57.74 7.21
CA MET A 1 7.32 -57.13 7.54
C MET A 1 6.31 -57.71 6.58
N THR A 2 5.26 -58.31 7.12
CA THR A 2 4.37 -59.27 6.45
C THR A 2 3.41 -58.58 5.48
N ILE A 3 3.14 -59.23 4.33
CA ILE A 3 2.23 -58.82 3.24
C ILE A 3 0.84 -58.36 3.73
N SER A 4 0.42 -58.76 4.94
CA SER A 4 -0.82 -58.30 5.57
C SER A 4 -0.83 -56.83 6.00
N LEU A 5 0.34 -56.20 6.20
CA LEU A 5 0.44 -54.76 6.49
C LEU A 5 0.24 -53.91 5.24
N GLN A 6 0.84 -54.31 4.12
CA GLN A 6 0.68 -53.61 2.83
C GLN A 6 -0.75 -53.72 2.28
N LEU A 7 -1.41 -54.88 2.48
CA LEU A 7 -2.83 -55.03 2.15
C LEU A 7 -3.73 -54.16 3.04
N LYS A 8 -3.39 -53.99 4.32
CA LYS A 8 -4.12 -53.08 5.22
C LYS A 8 -3.94 -51.61 4.83
N GLU A 9 -2.74 -51.19 4.43
CA GLU A 9 -2.50 -49.83 3.92
C GLU A 9 -3.23 -49.58 2.59
N PHE A 10 -3.26 -50.57 1.69
CA PHE A 10 -3.99 -50.46 0.43
C PHE A 10 -5.50 -50.33 0.63
N PHE A 11 -6.11 -51.16 1.49
CA PHE A 11 -7.53 -51.02 1.82
C PHE A 11 -7.84 -49.75 2.62
N TYR A 12 -6.89 -49.24 3.42
CA TYR A 12 -7.03 -47.95 4.10
C TYR A 12 -7.02 -46.77 3.12
N SER A 13 -6.18 -46.84 2.06
CA SER A 13 -6.15 -45.83 0.98
C SER A 13 -7.39 -45.85 0.08
N LEU A 14 -8.08 -46.99 -0.05
CA LEU A 14 -9.32 -47.12 -0.82
C LEU A 14 -10.59 -46.84 -0.01
N SER A 15 -10.50 -46.89 1.34
CA SER A 15 -11.63 -46.63 2.25
C SER A 15 -11.57 -45.27 2.92
N ALA A 16 -10.48 -44.51 2.76
CA ALA A 16 -10.42 -43.11 3.15
C ALA A 16 -11.19 -42.29 2.11
N THR A 17 -12.48 -42.08 2.36
CA THR A 17 -13.26 -41.00 1.74
C THR A 17 -12.67 -39.68 2.22
N ASP A 18 -11.63 -39.25 1.52
CA ASP A 18 -11.01 -37.94 1.66
C ASP A 18 -12.07 -36.86 1.39
N LYS A 19 -12.40 -36.10 2.44
CA LYS A 19 -13.39 -35.03 2.41
C LYS A 19 -12.82 -33.71 1.89
N TYR A 20 -11.56 -33.70 1.43
CA TYR A 20 -10.81 -32.53 0.99
C TYR A 20 -10.25 -32.62 -0.43
N SER A 21 -10.59 -33.66 -1.19
CA SER A 21 -10.16 -33.81 -2.59
C SER A 21 -10.91 -32.93 -3.60
N ASP A 22 -11.92 -32.16 -3.17
CA ASP A 22 -12.75 -31.31 -4.04
C ASP A 22 -12.40 -29.80 -3.98
N PHE A 23 -11.19 -29.43 -3.55
CA PHE A 23 -10.76 -28.02 -3.55
C PHE A 23 -10.39 -27.53 -4.96
N ASP A 24 -11.35 -26.89 -5.65
CA ASP A 24 -11.15 -26.16 -6.91
C ASP A 24 -10.78 -24.69 -6.62
N SER A 25 -9.48 -24.37 -6.75
CA SER A 25 -8.91 -23.02 -6.55
C SER A 25 -9.49 -21.90 -7.42
N ARG A 26 -10.37 -22.21 -8.40
CA ARG A 26 -10.93 -21.22 -9.33
C ARG A 26 -12.40 -20.86 -9.10
N LYS A 27 -13.06 -21.38 -8.05
CA LYS A 27 -14.52 -21.18 -7.85
C LYS A 27 -15.01 -20.67 -6.49
N SER A 28 -14.14 -20.44 -5.52
CA SER A 28 -14.44 -19.63 -4.33
C SER A 28 -13.70 -18.31 -4.55
N PHE A 29 -14.33 -17.18 -4.82
CA PHE A 29 -14.67 -16.20 -3.77
C PHE A 29 -15.62 -15.07 -4.27
N ASN A 30 -16.28 -15.23 -5.43
CA ASN A 30 -17.15 -14.18 -6.01
C ASN A 30 -18.62 -14.25 -5.57
N ARG A 31 -18.89 -14.24 -4.26
CA ARG A 31 -20.22 -13.86 -3.75
C ARG A 31 -20.10 -13.03 -2.48
N VAL A 32 -19.84 -11.74 -2.69
CA VAL A 32 -20.11 -10.70 -1.70
C VAL A 32 -21.64 -10.49 -1.62
N ASN A 33 -22.12 -10.37 -0.38
CA ASN A 33 -23.53 -10.33 0.03
C ASN A 33 -24.37 -9.27 -0.72
N LYS A 34 -25.57 -9.69 -1.16
CA LYS A 34 -26.74 -8.84 -1.39
C LYS A 34 -27.87 -9.40 -0.51
N PRO A 35 -28.58 -8.62 0.33
CA PRO A 35 -29.65 -9.15 1.14
C PRO A 35 -30.97 -9.04 0.38
N ASP A 36 -31.66 -10.15 0.16
CA ASP A 36 -33.10 -10.14 -0.14
C ASP A 36 -33.86 -10.89 0.96
N SER A 37 -35.00 -10.29 1.29
CA SER A 37 -35.89 -10.55 2.41
C SER A 37 -36.88 -11.71 2.18
N GLU A 38 -37.45 -12.17 3.30
CA GLU A 38 -38.62 -13.05 3.47
C GLU A 38 -38.41 -14.58 3.31
N MET A 39 -38.54 -15.34 4.40
CA MET A 39 -39.81 -15.99 4.81
C MET A 39 -39.58 -16.86 6.05
N ALA A 40 -40.61 -16.99 6.88
CA ALA A 40 -40.55 -17.48 8.24
C ALA A 40 -40.85 -19.00 8.39
N LEU A 41 -40.44 -19.53 9.56
CA LEU A 41 -41.18 -20.45 10.42
C LEU A 41 -41.27 -21.96 10.05
N LEU A 42 -40.63 -22.83 10.86
CA LEU A 42 -41.28 -23.82 11.76
C LEU A 42 -40.35 -25.00 12.15
N GLY A 43 -40.10 -25.16 13.46
CA GLY A 43 -40.40 -26.40 14.21
C GLY A 43 -39.42 -27.60 14.25
N ALA A 44 -39.01 -27.93 15.48
CA ALA A 44 -38.80 -29.28 16.07
C ALA A 44 -37.42 -29.99 15.99
N SER A 45 -36.67 -29.83 17.10
CA SER A 45 -36.06 -30.88 17.95
C SER A 45 -35.67 -32.26 17.36
N HIS A 46 -34.38 -32.62 17.44
CA HIS A 46 -33.81 -33.78 18.16
C HIS A 46 -32.26 -33.75 18.05
N ALA A 47 -31.57 -34.22 19.10
CA ALA A 47 -30.14 -34.05 19.33
C ALA A 47 -29.24 -35.15 18.71
N ASN A 48 -27.95 -34.82 18.59
CA ASN A 48 -26.76 -35.61 18.21
C ASN A 48 -26.66 -36.07 16.75
N ASP A 49 -25.85 -35.40 15.94
CA ASP A 49 -24.47 -35.85 15.62
C ASP A 49 -23.79 -34.86 14.64
N SER A 50 -22.47 -34.79 14.79
CA SER A 50 -21.44 -34.07 14.07
C SER A 50 -21.65 -33.83 12.55
N THR A 51 -22.24 -32.68 12.21
CA THR A 51 -22.02 -31.95 10.94
C THR A 51 -22.36 -30.46 11.13
N SER A 52 -21.38 -29.60 11.41
CA SER A 52 -21.61 -28.15 11.37
C SER A 52 -21.43 -27.65 9.94
N SER A 53 -22.51 -27.75 9.17
CA SER A 53 -22.74 -26.89 8.01
C SER A 53 -22.65 -25.43 8.45
N PHE A 54 -22.05 -24.60 7.61
CA PHE A 54 -21.98 -23.15 7.73
C PHE A 54 -23.36 -22.52 7.99
N THR A 55 -23.70 -22.35 9.25
CA THR A 55 -24.80 -21.51 9.71
C THR A 55 -24.19 -20.28 10.33
N LYS A 56 -24.42 -19.12 9.69
CA LYS A 56 -24.21 -17.74 10.16
C LYS A 56 -23.43 -17.65 11.47
N SER A 57 -22.14 -17.30 11.36
CA SER A 57 -21.33 -16.92 12.52
C SER A 57 -22.10 -15.93 13.38
N ALA A 58 -22.55 -16.41 14.53
CA ALA A 58 -22.79 -15.55 15.66
C ALA A 58 -21.50 -14.76 15.89
N ALA A 59 -21.62 -13.44 15.99
CA ALA A 59 -20.51 -12.53 16.21
C ALA A 59 -19.61 -13.07 17.34
N LEU A 60 -18.43 -13.57 16.97
CA LEU A 60 -17.32 -13.68 17.90
C LEU A 60 -17.07 -12.28 18.46
N PRO A 61 -16.68 -12.14 19.74
CA PRO A 61 -16.36 -10.84 20.30
C PRO A 61 -15.36 -10.16 19.36
N SER A 62 -15.63 -8.89 19.04
CA SER A 62 -14.88 -8.04 18.09
C SER A 62 -13.38 -7.94 18.37
N GLY A 63 -12.88 -8.55 19.44
CA GLY A 63 -11.46 -8.61 19.80
C GLY A 63 -10.68 -9.79 19.23
N SER A 64 -11.18 -10.58 18.28
CA SER A 64 -10.42 -11.68 17.66
C SER A 64 -10.20 -11.54 16.15
N GLU A 65 -10.63 -10.41 15.58
CA GLU A 65 -10.51 -10.15 14.15
C GLU A 65 -9.03 -10.06 13.72
N GLY A 66 -8.68 -10.72 12.61
CA GLY A 66 -7.32 -10.73 12.06
C GLY A 66 -6.32 -11.67 12.76
N VAL A 67 -6.67 -12.26 13.92
CA VAL A 67 -5.73 -13.11 14.70
C VAL A 67 -5.43 -14.42 13.97
N HIS A 68 -6.44 -15.03 13.35
CA HIS A 68 -6.26 -16.28 12.61
C HIS A 68 -5.40 -16.06 11.36
N GLU A 69 -5.65 -14.95 10.68
CA GLU A 69 -4.96 -14.48 9.49
C GLU A 69 -3.48 -14.23 9.79
N VAL A 70 -3.16 -13.60 10.93
CA VAL A 70 -1.77 -13.44 11.41
C VAL A 70 -1.07 -14.78 11.56
N ARG A 71 -1.65 -15.72 12.32
CA ARG A 71 -1.04 -17.05 12.55
C ARG A 71 -0.87 -17.83 11.26
N LEU A 72 -1.86 -17.74 10.37
CA LEU A 72 -1.83 -18.38 9.07
C LEU A 72 -0.70 -17.80 8.22
N ALA A 73 -0.72 -16.49 7.97
CA ALA A 73 0.28 -15.80 7.17
C ALA A 73 1.69 -16.05 7.70
N TRP A 74 1.90 -15.92 9.01
CA TRP A 74 3.22 -16.13 9.61
C TRP A 74 3.76 -17.55 9.40
N ARG A 75 2.90 -18.56 9.47
CA ARG A 75 3.29 -19.95 9.15
C ARG A 75 3.74 -20.10 7.69
N HIS A 76 3.08 -19.43 6.76
CA HIS A 76 3.46 -19.44 5.35
C HIS A 76 4.76 -18.67 5.11
N ILE A 77 4.92 -17.49 5.72
CA ILE A 77 6.15 -16.67 5.67
C ILE A 77 7.34 -17.45 6.24
N LYS A 78 7.24 -18.02 7.45
CA LYS A 78 8.33 -18.81 8.06
C LYS A 78 8.69 -20.04 7.23
N LYS A 79 7.70 -20.72 6.64
CA LYS A 79 7.95 -21.85 5.73
C LYS A 79 8.68 -21.41 4.46
N TRP A 80 8.30 -20.27 3.90
CA TRP A 80 8.97 -19.70 2.73
C TRP A 80 10.41 -19.30 3.07
N LEU A 81 10.62 -18.58 4.17
CA LEU A 81 11.94 -18.16 4.66
C LEU A 81 12.87 -19.35 4.85
N HIS A 82 12.43 -20.38 5.55
CA HIS A 82 13.25 -21.59 5.75
C HIS A 82 13.63 -22.32 4.46
N ARG A 83 12.86 -22.13 3.38
CA ARG A 83 13.11 -22.78 2.09
C ARG A 83 14.01 -21.96 1.17
N TYR A 84 13.86 -20.64 1.17
CA TYR A 84 14.44 -19.75 0.15
C TYR A 84 15.47 -18.77 0.70
N SER A 85 15.34 -18.29 1.94
CA SER A 85 16.25 -17.32 2.54
C SER A 85 16.47 -17.58 4.02
N GLU A 86 17.52 -18.35 4.31
CA GLU A 86 17.94 -18.65 5.68
C GLU A 86 18.50 -17.39 6.38
N ASP A 87 19.16 -16.50 5.64
CA ASP A 87 19.74 -15.27 6.18
C ASP A 87 18.67 -14.31 6.72
N ILE A 88 17.60 -14.05 5.96
CA ILE A 88 16.47 -13.25 6.45
C ILE A 88 15.79 -13.96 7.62
N ASN A 89 15.69 -15.30 7.60
CA ASN A 89 15.12 -16.05 8.71
C ASN A 89 15.91 -15.89 10.01
N ASN A 90 17.24 -15.86 9.91
CA ASN A 90 18.15 -15.68 11.05
C ASN A 90 18.16 -14.24 11.57
N SER A 91 17.74 -13.26 10.76
CA SER A 91 17.59 -11.86 11.19
C SER A 91 16.40 -11.63 12.12
N LEU A 92 15.41 -12.54 12.14
CA LEU A 92 14.21 -12.42 12.96
C LEU A 92 14.52 -12.65 14.44
N LEU A 93 14.04 -11.74 15.28
CA LEU A 93 14.23 -11.79 16.73
C LEU A 93 13.23 -12.77 17.39
N GLU A 94 13.58 -13.18 18.61
CA GLU A 94 12.72 -14.05 19.42
C GLU A 94 11.37 -13.38 19.72
N PRO A 95 10.29 -14.15 19.95
CA PRO A 95 8.99 -13.56 20.22
C PRO A 95 8.95 -12.74 21.52
N CYS A 96 8.18 -11.66 21.53
CA CYS A 96 7.95 -10.86 22.74
C CYS A 96 7.18 -11.66 23.79
N THR A 97 7.36 -11.33 25.06
CA THR A 97 6.47 -11.80 26.12
C THR A 97 5.23 -10.91 26.25
N GLU A 98 4.17 -11.43 26.86
CA GLU A 98 2.99 -10.60 27.15
C GLU A 98 3.33 -9.39 28.04
N THR A 99 4.33 -9.52 28.91
CA THR A 99 4.80 -8.43 29.77
C THR A 99 5.38 -7.30 28.94
N ASP A 100 6.25 -7.61 27.97
CA ASP A 100 6.91 -6.60 27.12
C ASP A 100 5.87 -5.81 26.32
N ILE A 101 4.87 -6.51 25.77
CA ILE A 101 3.77 -5.87 25.02
C ILE A 101 2.93 -4.96 25.95
N ASN A 102 2.66 -5.41 27.18
CA ASN A 102 1.90 -4.61 28.15
C ASN A 102 2.68 -3.37 28.62
N GLU A 103 4.00 -3.47 28.74
CA GLU A 103 4.88 -2.33 29.03
C GLU A 103 4.88 -1.34 27.86
N LEU A 104 5.00 -1.82 26.62
CA LEU A 104 4.90 -0.99 25.42
C LEU A 104 3.55 -0.25 25.32
N GLU A 105 2.43 -0.94 25.52
CA GLU A 105 1.10 -0.33 25.53
C GLU A 105 0.95 0.74 26.63
N LYS A 106 1.53 0.49 27.80
CA LYS A 106 1.54 1.43 28.92
C LYS A 106 2.36 2.68 28.60
N ASP A 107 3.55 2.50 28.03
CA ASP A 107 4.45 3.61 27.67
C ASP A 107 3.88 4.45 26.53
N LEU A 108 3.23 3.82 25.56
CA LEU A 108 2.54 4.51 24.49
C LEU A 108 1.16 5.05 24.90
N GLY A 109 0.60 4.62 26.02
CA GLY A 109 -0.73 5.03 26.46
C GLY A 109 -1.84 4.66 25.47
N CYS A 110 -1.67 3.55 24.74
CA CYS A 110 -2.66 3.02 23.80
C CYS A 110 -2.77 1.51 23.92
N GLN A 111 -3.90 0.94 23.51
CA GLN A 111 -4.06 -0.52 23.39
C GLN A 111 -3.85 -0.95 21.95
N PHE A 112 -3.17 -2.07 21.74
CA PHE A 112 -3.00 -2.62 20.41
C PHE A 112 -4.17 -3.54 20.03
N PRO A 113 -4.51 -3.60 18.73
CA PRO A 113 -5.40 -4.64 18.22
C PRO A 113 -4.87 -6.03 18.57
N THR A 114 -5.77 -6.96 18.91
CA THR A 114 -5.38 -8.32 19.32
C THR A 114 -4.54 -9.04 18.27
N CYS A 115 -4.78 -8.79 16.98
CA CYS A 115 -3.96 -9.36 15.90
C CYS A 115 -2.51 -8.85 15.93
N VAL A 116 -2.29 -7.60 16.30
CA VAL A 116 -0.95 -7.02 16.44
C VAL A 116 -0.25 -7.58 17.68
N ARG A 117 -0.97 -7.72 18.80
CA ARG A 117 -0.46 -8.40 20.01
C ARG A 117 -0.02 -9.83 19.69
N GLU A 118 -0.88 -10.59 19.00
CA GLU A 118 -0.55 -11.94 18.57
C GLU A 118 0.69 -11.96 17.67
N PHE A 119 0.85 -10.98 16.79
CA PHE A 119 2.02 -10.90 15.93
C PHE A 119 3.33 -10.70 16.72
N PHE A 120 3.34 -9.81 17.71
CA PHE A 120 4.50 -9.63 18.58
C PHE A 120 4.82 -10.88 19.42
N LEU A 121 3.79 -11.65 19.81
CA LEU A 121 3.97 -12.97 20.44
C LEU A 121 4.52 -14.05 19.49
N LEU A 122 4.66 -13.76 18.18
CA LEU A 122 5.28 -14.65 17.21
C LEU A 122 6.69 -14.22 16.81
N THR A 123 7.01 -12.91 16.88
CA THR A 123 8.33 -12.35 16.52
C THR A 123 8.48 -10.92 17.05
N ASP A 124 9.66 -10.57 17.59
CA ASP A 124 10.01 -9.19 17.95
C ASP A 124 10.74 -8.46 16.81
N GLY A 125 10.16 -8.48 15.61
CA GLY A 125 10.77 -7.81 14.45
C GLY A 125 12.09 -8.42 13.96
N GLN A 126 12.90 -7.59 13.29
CA GLN A 126 14.21 -7.95 12.76
C GLN A 126 15.32 -7.20 13.51
N SER A 127 16.44 -7.87 13.73
CA SER A 127 17.63 -7.26 14.32
C SER A 127 18.22 -6.17 13.41
N SER A 128 18.61 -5.06 14.02
CA SER A 128 19.28 -3.94 13.32
C SER A 128 20.81 -4.12 13.23
N PHE A 129 21.37 -5.18 13.82
CA PHE A 129 22.77 -5.22 14.25
C PHE A 129 23.78 -5.69 13.21
N ASN A 130 23.39 -5.86 11.95
CA ASN A 130 24.36 -6.01 10.87
C ASN A 130 24.49 -4.67 10.13
N ASP A 131 25.59 -3.96 10.43
CA ASP A 131 26.17 -2.89 9.61
C ASP A 131 26.48 -3.35 8.17
N ASN A 132 26.28 -4.65 7.88
CA ASN A 132 26.34 -5.29 6.58
C ASN A 132 24.94 -5.75 6.15
N GLY A 133 24.00 -4.82 5.95
CA GLY A 133 22.90 -5.03 5.01
C GLY A 133 21.93 -6.20 5.29
N CYS A 134 21.39 -6.36 6.51
CA CYS A 134 20.21 -7.22 6.65
C CYS A 134 19.03 -6.64 5.84
N CYS A 135 18.73 -7.27 4.72
CA CYS A 135 17.63 -6.90 3.84
C CYS A 135 16.29 -7.07 4.57
N GLY A 136 15.44 -6.05 4.48
CA GLY A 136 14.14 -6.06 5.15
C GLY A 136 13.23 -7.18 4.63
N LEU A 137 12.53 -7.86 5.56
CA LEU A 137 11.65 -9.00 5.25
C LEU A 137 10.58 -8.64 4.21
N PHE A 138 10.03 -7.43 4.27
CA PHE A 138 8.94 -7.01 3.41
C PHE A 138 9.50 -6.36 2.15
N TYR A 139 10.15 -7.17 1.31
CA TYR A 139 10.72 -6.75 0.03
C TYR A 139 11.68 -5.55 0.16
N GLY A 140 12.61 -5.64 1.11
CA GLY A 140 13.56 -4.58 1.46
C GLY A 140 13.11 -3.71 2.63
N LEU A 141 11.81 -3.70 2.98
CA LEU A 141 11.31 -2.97 4.15
C LEU A 141 11.49 -3.80 5.43
N ARG A 142 12.06 -3.18 6.46
CA ARG A 142 12.43 -3.86 7.71
C ARG A 142 11.30 -3.87 8.72
N LEU A 143 11.09 -5.03 9.34
CA LEU A 143 10.17 -5.16 10.46
C LEU A 143 10.84 -4.66 11.75
N MET A 144 10.22 -3.69 12.43
CA MET A 144 10.82 -3.06 13.61
C MET A 144 10.58 -3.88 14.88
N PRO A 145 11.60 -4.01 15.75
CA PRO A 145 11.41 -4.53 17.11
C PRO A 145 10.62 -3.54 17.98
N ILE A 146 10.03 -4.04 19.07
CA ILE A 146 9.16 -3.26 19.97
C ILE A 146 9.83 -1.99 20.53
N ASP A 147 11.13 -2.06 20.83
CA ASP A 147 11.90 -0.91 21.33
C ASP A 147 11.96 0.21 20.29
N GLU A 148 12.16 -0.14 19.02
CA GLU A 148 12.19 0.82 17.93
C GLU A 148 10.79 1.36 17.63
N VAL A 149 9.76 0.52 17.70
CA VAL A 149 8.35 0.96 17.60
C VAL A 149 8.06 2.01 18.66
N ALA A 150 8.52 1.83 19.91
CA ALA A 150 8.34 2.80 20.99
C ALA A 150 9.01 4.15 20.65
N VAL A 151 10.30 4.12 20.30
CA VAL A 151 11.11 5.31 19.99
C VAL A 151 10.55 6.07 18.79
N MET A 152 10.19 5.35 17.72
CA MET A 152 9.67 5.94 16.51
C MET A 152 8.28 6.54 16.74
N THR A 153 7.40 5.85 17.47
CA THR A 153 6.09 6.38 17.83
C THR A 153 6.22 7.68 18.64
N GLU A 154 7.10 7.74 19.64
CA GLU A 154 7.31 8.96 20.43
C GLU A 154 7.88 10.11 19.58
N SER A 155 8.79 9.80 18.66
CA SER A 155 9.37 10.78 17.73
C SER A 155 8.30 11.39 16.81
N TRP A 156 7.43 10.55 16.23
CA TRP A 156 6.34 11.01 15.36
C TRP A 156 5.21 11.72 16.13
N ARG A 157 5.01 11.40 17.42
CA ARG A 157 4.13 12.18 18.32
C ARG A 157 4.64 13.60 18.53
N LYS A 158 5.95 13.78 18.72
CA LYS A 158 6.56 15.13 18.81
C LYS A 158 6.35 15.93 17.52
N VAL A 159 6.44 15.28 16.36
CA VAL A 159 6.15 15.90 15.06
C VAL A 159 4.67 16.30 14.98
N HIS A 160 3.75 15.42 15.35
CA HIS A 160 2.32 15.73 15.41
C HIS A 160 2.01 16.92 16.32
N GLU A 161 2.56 16.95 17.53
CA GLU A 161 2.41 18.10 18.44
C GLU A 161 2.93 19.41 17.83
N SER A 162 4.08 19.35 17.15
CA SER A 162 4.63 20.53 16.47
C SER A 162 3.70 21.03 15.38
N ILE A 163 3.06 20.13 14.63
CA ILE A 163 2.08 20.47 13.59
C ILE A 163 0.85 21.14 14.22
N LEU A 164 0.32 20.59 15.31
CA LEU A 164 -0.82 21.18 16.02
C LEU A 164 -0.50 22.56 16.59
N LYS A 165 0.68 22.74 17.19
CA LYS A 165 1.15 24.03 17.71
C LYS A 165 1.25 25.07 16.59
N THR A 166 1.85 24.72 15.46
CA THR A 166 1.95 25.59 14.28
C THR A 166 0.57 25.92 13.70
N ALA A 167 -0.32 24.93 13.59
CA ALA A 167 -1.68 25.14 13.09
C ALA A 167 -2.50 26.07 14.01
N SER A 168 -2.38 25.93 15.33
CA SER A 168 -3.02 26.81 16.31
C SER A 168 -2.50 28.25 16.23
N MET A 169 -1.17 28.43 16.12
CA MET A 169 -0.54 29.74 15.95
C MET A 169 -0.96 30.41 14.63
N ASN A 170 -1.00 29.66 13.53
CA ASN A 170 -1.45 30.16 12.23
C ASN A 170 -2.95 30.51 12.26
N GLY A 171 -3.78 29.71 12.93
CA GLY A 171 -5.20 29.96 13.11
C GLY A 171 -5.47 31.22 13.94
N LEU A 172 -4.70 31.42 15.02
CA LEU A 172 -4.79 32.65 15.84
C LEU A 172 -4.31 33.88 15.07
N HIS A 173 -3.24 33.75 14.27
CA HIS A 173 -2.75 34.83 13.42
C HIS A 173 -3.77 35.21 12.34
N LYS A 174 -4.40 34.21 11.70
CA LYS A 174 -5.49 34.39 10.74
C LYS A 174 -6.70 35.08 11.39
N TYR A 175 -7.12 34.62 12.57
CA TYR A 175 -8.22 35.25 13.31
C TYR A 175 -7.87 36.70 13.70
N ALA A 176 -6.65 37.00 14.16
CA ALA A 176 -6.24 38.36 14.52
C ALA A 176 -6.20 39.33 13.32
N LEU A 177 -5.81 38.84 12.14
CA LEU A 177 -5.87 39.57 10.88
C LEU A 177 -7.31 39.79 10.42
N GLU A 178 -8.14 38.75 10.43
CA GLU A 178 -9.55 38.81 10.01
C GLU A 178 -10.41 39.63 10.98
N SER A 179 -10.06 39.66 12.27
CA SER A 179 -10.76 40.43 13.31
C SER A 179 -10.32 41.90 13.36
N GLY A 180 -9.43 42.35 12.46
CA GLY A 180 -8.94 43.73 12.42
C GLY A 180 -8.12 44.16 13.65
N PHE A 181 -7.68 43.22 14.50
CA PHE A 181 -6.87 43.52 15.69
C PHE A 181 -5.40 43.83 15.34
N ALA A 182 -4.95 43.41 14.17
CA ALA A 182 -3.58 43.63 13.69
C ALA A 182 -3.32 45.05 13.14
N ASP A 183 -4.34 45.92 13.08
CA ASP A 183 -4.22 47.28 12.53
C ASP A 183 -3.96 48.35 13.60
N ASN A 184 -3.89 47.96 14.89
CA ASN A 184 -3.49 48.88 15.95
C ASN A 184 -1.98 48.78 16.21
N ASP A 185 -1.22 49.54 15.41
CA ASP A 185 0.14 49.99 15.71
C ASP A 185 0.15 50.78 17.03
N LEU A 186 0.16 50.05 18.14
CA LEU A 186 0.39 50.59 19.48
C LEU A 186 1.91 50.72 19.71
N GLY A 187 2.47 51.78 19.14
CA GLY A 187 3.62 52.47 19.73
C GLY A 187 4.99 52.11 19.17
N THR A 188 5.29 52.60 17.98
CA THR A 188 6.68 52.89 17.58
C THR A 188 7.25 54.02 18.46
N SER A 189 7.80 53.68 19.63
CA SER A 189 8.58 54.62 20.45
C SER A 189 9.80 54.02 21.17
N ALA A 190 10.37 52.94 20.62
CA ALA A 190 11.71 52.52 20.98
C ALA A 190 12.47 52.09 19.72
N GLY A 191 13.55 52.82 19.40
CA GLY A 191 14.36 52.70 18.19
C GLY A 191 15.15 51.40 18.05
N PHE A 192 14.50 50.25 18.16
CA PHE A 192 15.05 48.97 17.75
C PHE A 192 14.73 48.76 16.28
N LYS A 193 15.72 48.99 15.39
CA LYS A 193 15.67 48.44 14.04
C LYS A 193 15.77 46.92 14.14
N ALA A 194 14.67 46.26 14.47
CA ALA A 194 14.52 44.83 14.24
C ALA A 194 14.56 44.66 12.72
N ARG A 195 15.70 44.19 12.22
CA ARG A 195 15.85 43.75 10.84
C ARG A 195 14.92 42.57 10.67
N SER A 196 13.70 42.80 10.21
CA SER A 196 12.79 41.76 9.75
C SER A 196 13.34 41.16 8.46
N LYS A 197 14.36 40.31 8.61
CA LYS A 197 14.46 39.19 7.69
C LYS A 197 13.24 38.31 7.99
N GLN A 198 12.16 38.56 7.25
CA GLN A 198 11.14 37.54 7.02
C GLN A 198 11.81 36.41 6.23
N ASP A 199 12.59 35.58 6.91
CA ASP A 199 12.73 34.18 6.51
C ASP A 199 11.63 33.44 7.25
N SER A 200 10.37 33.69 6.87
CA SER A 200 9.27 32.81 7.24
C SER A 200 9.35 31.58 6.34
N SER A 201 10.32 30.71 6.61
CA SER A 201 10.18 29.31 6.18
C SER A 201 9.09 28.70 7.06
N THR A 202 7.83 29.08 6.82
CA THR A 202 6.71 28.23 7.20
C THR A 202 7.03 26.89 6.58
N ALA A 203 7.20 25.86 7.40
CA ALA A 203 7.26 24.48 6.92
C ALA A 203 5.88 24.19 6.32
N ASP A 204 5.69 24.61 5.08
CA ASP A 204 4.45 24.49 4.33
C ASP A 204 4.44 23.05 3.83
N PHE A 205 3.86 22.17 4.64
CA PHE A 205 3.68 20.79 4.25
C PHE A 205 2.74 20.77 3.04
N PRO A 206 3.02 19.95 2.02
CA PRO A 206 2.09 19.75 0.92
C PRO A 206 0.71 19.35 1.45
N ASP A 207 -0.34 19.62 0.66
CA ASP A 207 -1.68 19.17 0.99
C ASP A 207 -1.72 17.65 1.23
N GLN A 208 -2.37 17.25 2.33
CA GLN A 208 -2.43 15.87 2.77
C GLN A 208 -3.76 15.23 2.38
N TYR A 209 -3.74 13.97 1.96
CA TYR A 209 -4.93 13.25 1.51
C TYR A 209 -4.95 11.79 2.02
N ALA A 210 -6.04 11.07 1.74
CA ALA A 210 -6.20 9.67 2.08
C ALA A 210 -6.92 8.90 0.95
N VAL A 211 -6.54 7.64 0.76
CA VAL A 211 -7.16 6.67 -0.14
C VAL A 211 -7.53 5.40 0.66
N PRO A 212 -8.81 5.01 0.70
CA PRO A 212 -9.98 5.77 0.26
C PRO A 212 -10.10 7.13 0.97
N PRO A 213 -10.84 8.11 0.40
CA PRO A 213 -11.27 9.28 1.14
C PRO A 213 -11.93 8.86 2.46
N THR A 214 -11.83 9.70 3.50
CA THR A 214 -12.42 9.45 4.83
C THR A 214 -11.97 8.18 5.55
N ALA A 215 -11.05 7.38 5.00
CA ALA A 215 -10.51 6.22 5.69
C ALA A 215 -9.41 6.59 6.70
N VAL A 216 -8.57 7.58 6.37
CA VAL A 216 -7.42 8.02 7.18
C VAL A 216 -7.45 9.54 7.36
N LEU A 217 -6.98 10.04 8.51
CA LEU A 217 -6.89 11.48 8.74
C LEU A 217 -5.90 12.13 7.74
N PRO A 218 -6.30 13.18 7.00
CA PRO A 218 -5.46 13.84 6.02
C PRO A 218 -4.46 14.77 6.70
N MET A 219 -3.45 14.21 7.36
CA MET A 219 -2.41 14.96 8.06
C MET A 219 -1.03 14.33 7.86
N TYR A 220 0.03 15.12 8.05
CA TYR A 220 1.39 14.61 7.84
C TYR A 220 1.77 13.52 8.87
N ALA A 221 1.46 13.75 10.14
CA ALA A 221 1.75 12.83 11.25
C ALA A 221 0.55 12.75 12.21
N ASN A 222 0.27 11.58 12.78
CA ASN A 222 -0.71 11.38 13.86
C ASN A 222 -0.11 10.64 15.05
N SER A 223 -0.43 11.09 16.28
CA SER A 223 0.01 10.43 17.53
C SER A 223 -0.53 9.01 17.73
N GLN A 224 -1.59 8.64 17.00
CA GLN A 224 -2.27 7.35 17.01
C GLN A 224 -1.86 6.44 15.84
N TRP A 225 -0.89 6.85 15.03
CA TRP A 225 -0.30 5.99 14.00
C TRP A 225 0.94 5.32 14.56
N ILE A 226 0.90 4.00 14.64
CA ILE A 226 1.98 3.19 15.23
C ILE A 226 2.74 2.55 14.07
N PRO A 227 3.99 2.96 13.80
CA PRO A 227 4.80 2.37 12.74
C PRO A 227 5.25 0.97 13.17
N LEU A 228 5.18 0.00 12.25
CA LEU A 228 5.60 -1.40 12.50
C LEU A 228 6.69 -1.85 11.53
N ILE A 229 6.67 -1.33 10.30
CA ILE A 229 7.64 -1.64 9.24
C ILE A 229 8.18 -0.31 8.71
N THR A 230 9.49 -0.27 8.44
CA THR A 230 10.22 0.94 8.05
C THR A 230 11.06 0.71 6.80
N ASP A 231 11.23 1.76 5.99
CA ASP A 231 12.23 1.82 4.92
C ASP A 231 13.59 2.36 5.40
N SER A 232 13.73 2.60 6.70
CA SER A 232 14.90 3.25 7.33
C SER A 232 15.16 4.69 6.84
N SER A 233 14.24 5.27 6.07
CA SER A 233 14.35 6.60 5.46
C SER A 233 13.24 7.57 5.93
N GLY A 234 12.27 7.08 6.69
CA GLY A 234 11.24 7.88 7.34
C GLY A 234 9.83 7.61 6.81
N SER A 235 9.64 6.54 6.05
CA SER A 235 8.34 6.06 5.58
C SER A 235 8.00 4.71 6.20
N PHE A 236 6.72 4.49 6.48
CA PHE A 236 6.26 3.37 7.32
C PHE A 236 5.03 2.68 6.77
N ILE A 237 4.96 1.38 7.04
CA ILE A 237 3.70 0.63 7.13
C ILE A 237 3.41 0.49 8.63
N GLY A 238 2.18 0.82 9.03
CA GLY A 238 1.81 0.71 10.43
C GLY A 238 0.31 0.64 10.61
N ILE A 239 -0.11 0.66 11.87
CA ILE A 239 -1.53 0.58 12.25
C ILE A 239 -2.07 1.95 12.64
N ASP A 240 -3.31 2.20 12.27
CA ASP A 240 -4.03 3.42 12.59
C ASP A 240 -5.05 3.18 13.72
N LEU A 241 -4.78 3.79 14.88
CA LEU A 241 -5.66 3.75 16.04
C LEU A 241 -6.57 4.98 16.13
N SER A 242 -6.45 5.94 15.20
CA SER A 242 -7.25 7.18 15.20
C SER A 242 -8.76 6.97 15.05
N PRO A 243 -9.29 5.94 14.34
CA PRO A 243 -10.72 5.65 14.33
C PRO A 243 -11.29 5.27 15.71
N GLY A 244 -10.44 4.97 16.70
CA GLY A 244 -10.82 4.70 18.08
C GLY A 244 -10.86 5.95 18.96
N THR A 245 -10.55 7.13 18.40
CA THR A 245 -10.52 8.41 19.12
C THR A 245 -11.73 9.28 18.81
N PRO A 246 -11.98 10.37 19.56
CA PRO A 246 -13.08 11.30 19.25
C PRO A 246 -13.01 11.92 17.84
N ASP A 247 -11.81 11.98 17.25
CA ASP A 247 -11.61 12.49 15.90
C ASP A 247 -12.14 11.57 14.80
N ALA A 248 -12.61 10.37 15.16
CA ALA A 248 -13.22 9.39 14.26
C ALA A 248 -14.40 9.95 13.44
N ILE A 249 -15.08 10.99 13.94
CA ILE A 249 -16.16 11.67 13.21
C ILE A 249 -15.69 12.25 11.86
N ASN A 250 -14.40 12.60 11.75
CA ASN A 250 -13.80 13.12 10.51
C ASN A 250 -13.41 12.02 9.51
N ILE A 251 -13.43 10.76 9.96
CA ILE A 251 -13.04 9.58 9.19
C ILE A 251 -14.08 8.45 9.35
N PRO A 252 -15.33 8.67 8.89
CA PRO A 252 -16.42 7.71 9.07
C PRO A 252 -16.16 6.32 8.48
N ASP A 253 -15.29 6.23 7.46
CA ASP A 253 -14.94 4.97 6.81
C ASP A 253 -13.67 4.33 7.39
N GLY A 254 -13.06 4.97 8.39
CA GLY A 254 -11.88 4.47 9.09
C GLY A 254 -12.23 3.28 9.99
N LYS A 255 -11.37 2.27 9.99
CA LYS A 255 -11.50 1.09 10.85
C LYS A 255 -10.35 1.08 11.86
N TRP A 256 -10.67 0.91 13.15
CA TRP A 256 -9.66 0.87 14.20
C TRP A 256 -8.71 -0.31 14.01
N GLY A 257 -7.40 -0.05 13.98
CA GLY A 257 -6.38 -1.07 13.72
C GLY A 257 -6.16 -1.39 12.25
N GLN A 258 -6.74 -0.60 11.32
CA GLN A 258 -6.43 -0.69 9.90
C GLN A 258 -4.95 -0.43 9.62
N VAL A 259 -4.42 -1.02 8.56
CA VAL A 259 -3.03 -0.86 8.15
C VAL A 259 -2.93 0.26 7.13
N ILE A 260 -2.02 1.20 7.38
CA ILE A 260 -1.82 2.40 6.55
C ILE A 260 -0.38 2.60 6.13
N LEU A 261 -0.20 3.28 4.99
CA LEU A 261 1.09 3.84 4.57
C LEU A 261 1.17 5.32 4.97
N PHE A 262 2.23 5.71 5.65
CA PHE A 262 2.47 7.08 6.10
C PHE A 262 3.96 7.39 6.27
N GLY A 263 4.30 8.65 6.53
CA GLY A 263 5.67 9.10 6.77
C GLY A 263 6.12 10.16 5.79
N ARG A 264 7.45 10.33 5.65
CA ARG A 264 8.10 11.42 4.93
C ARG A 264 7.63 11.55 3.48
N ASP A 265 7.50 10.43 2.79
CA ASP A 265 7.23 10.40 1.34
C ASP A 265 5.75 10.12 1.01
N PHE A 266 4.87 10.23 2.01
CA PHE A 266 3.45 9.88 1.92
C PHE A 266 2.55 11.07 2.23
N ASP A 267 2.43 12.03 1.31
CA ASP A 267 1.40 13.10 1.41
C ASP A 267 -0.03 12.54 1.29
N VAL A 268 -0.18 11.47 0.51
CA VAL A 268 -1.40 10.68 0.43
C VAL A 268 -1.21 9.42 1.28
N LYS A 269 -2.10 9.21 2.24
CA LYS A 269 -2.13 8.01 3.08
C LYS A 269 -2.96 6.94 2.38
N TYR A 270 -2.55 5.68 2.48
CA TYR A 270 -3.23 4.56 1.83
C TYR A 270 -3.64 3.54 2.87
N ARG A 271 -4.94 3.22 2.96
CA ARG A 271 -5.43 2.09 3.76
C ARG A 271 -5.23 0.80 2.96
N VAL A 272 -4.15 0.08 3.26
CA VAL A 272 -3.75 -1.12 2.50
C VAL A 272 -4.47 -2.38 2.97
N ALA A 273 -4.92 -2.42 4.23
CA ALA A 273 -5.65 -3.56 4.78
C ALA A 273 -6.52 -3.15 5.98
N ASP A 274 -7.58 -3.92 6.24
CA ASP A 274 -8.51 -3.67 7.35
C ASP A 274 -7.97 -4.14 8.70
N THR A 275 -7.10 -5.16 8.71
CA THR A 275 -6.39 -5.65 9.89
C THR A 275 -4.94 -5.97 9.57
N PHE A 276 -4.09 -6.08 10.59
CA PHE A 276 -2.70 -6.49 10.40
C PHE A 276 -2.56 -7.92 9.85
N GLY A 277 -3.51 -8.81 10.20
CA GLY A 277 -3.56 -10.16 9.64
C GLY A 277 -3.81 -10.18 8.14
N ASP A 278 -4.74 -9.34 7.66
CA ASP A 278 -5.03 -9.21 6.22
C ASP A 278 -3.80 -8.71 5.45
N PHE A 279 -3.07 -7.74 6.01
CA PHE A 279 -1.82 -7.26 5.44
C PHE A 279 -0.75 -8.36 5.34
N LEU A 280 -0.55 -9.15 6.40
CA LEU A 280 0.39 -10.27 6.36
C LEU A 280 -0.02 -11.33 5.34
N LEU A 281 -1.32 -11.56 5.15
CA LEU A 281 -1.81 -12.46 4.10
C LEU A 281 -1.54 -11.92 2.70
N ILE A 282 -1.69 -10.62 2.45
CA ILE A 282 -1.30 -10.00 1.17
C ILE A 282 0.16 -10.30 0.87
N PHE A 283 1.05 -10.07 1.84
CA PHE A 283 2.48 -10.35 1.70
C PHE A 283 2.78 -11.85 1.49
N ALA A 284 2.19 -12.72 2.31
CA ALA A 284 2.36 -14.17 2.18
C ALA A 284 1.90 -14.67 0.80
N ASN A 285 0.79 -14.15 0.29
CA ASN A 285 0.28 -14.49 -1.04
C ASN A 285 1.23 -14.05 -2.16
N ASP A 286 1.93 -12.91 -2.02
CA ASP A 286 2.94 -12.51 -3.00
C ASP A 286 4.13 -13.47 -3.03
N LEU A 287 4.58 -13.93 -1.85
CA LEU A 287 5.63 -14.94 -1.75
C LEU A 287 5.22 -16.27 -2.40
N GLU A 288 3.97 -16.70 -2.19
CA GLU A 288 3.44 -17.96 -2.75
C GLU A 288 3.21 -17.91 -4.26
N LYS A 289 2.79 -16.75 -4.79
CA LYS A 289 2.66 -16.54 -6.24
C LYS A 289 4.00 -16.48 -6.97
N GLY A 290 5.09 -16.31 -6.24
CA GLY A 290 6.42 -16.13 -6.85
C GLY A 290 6.67 -14.71 -7.31
N ASN A 291 6.05 -13.71 -6.67
CA ASN A 291 6.24 -12.29 -6.98
C ASN A 291 7.50 -11.73 -6.31
N TRP A 292 8.62 -12.44 -6.46
CA TRP A 292 9.85 -12.13 -5.74
C TRP A 292 11.08 -12.57 -6.52
N ASP A 293 12.18 -11.88 -6.24
CA ASP A 293 13.53 -12.30 -6.63
C ASP A 293 14.46 -12.15 -5.43
N LEU A 294 15.51 -12.97 -5.38
CA LEU A 294 16.53 -12.94 -4.34
C LEU A 294 17.85 -12.56 -4.98
N ARG A 295 18.29 -11.32 -4.77
CA ARG A 295 19.61 -10.88 -5.24
C ARG A 295 20.67 -11.33 -4.25
N SER A 296 21.79 -11.81 -4.77
CA SER A 296 22.98 -12.09 -4.00
C SER A 296 24.05 -11.09 -4.40
N SER A 297 24.72 -10.45 -3.45
CA SER A 297 25.86 -9.55 -3.67
C SER A 297 27.11 -10.26 -4.24
N SER A 298 26.99 -11.51 -4.70
CA SER A 298 28.10 -12.33 -5.20
C SER A 298 28.57 -11.97 -6.62
N ASP A 299 27.94 -11.00 -7.29
CA ASP A 299 28.41 -10.46 -8.57
C ASP A 299 29.59 -9.47 -8.43
N ASP A 300 29.92 -9.05 -7.19
CA ASP A 300 31.13 -8.26 -6.89
C ASP A 300 32.20 -9.19 -6.25
N GLU A 301 33.17 -9.64 -7.06
CA GLU A 301 34.23 -10.59 -6.69
C GLU A 301 35.17 -10.14 -5.53
N ASP A 302 34.96 -8.95 -4.95
CA ASP A 302 35.87 -8.32 -3.98
C ASP A 302 35.34 -8.23 -2.53
N MET A 303 34.15 -8.76 -2.18
CA MET A 303 33.63 -8.68 -0.81
C MET A 303 33.84 -9.97 0.01
N VAL A 304 34.69 -9.87 1.04
CA VAL A 304 34.93 -10.93 2.03
C VAL A 304 33.75 -11.04 2.99
N SER A 305 33.03 -12.16 2.93
CA SER A 305 32.02 -12.68 3.87
C SER A 305 30.77 -11.82 4.15
N GLY A 306 29.63 -12.29 3.63
CA GLY A 306 28.29 -11.84 3.97
C GLY A 306 27.39 -11.93 2.73
N VAL A 307 26.79 -13.09 2.49
CA VAL A 307 25.85 -13.23 1.38
C VAL A 307 24.55 -12.56 1.81
N ASP A 308 24.41 -11.28 1.49
CA ASP A 308 23.21 -10.50 1.77
C ASP A 308 22.18 -10.83 0.70
N ALA A 309 21.28 -11.77 1.00
CA ALA A 309 20.17 -12.09 0.12
C ALA A 309 19.12 -10.96 0.18
N GLU A 310 19.09 -10.10 -0.82
CA GLU A 310 18.10 -9.02 -0.92
C GLU A 310 16.82 -9.54 -1.56
N LEU A 311 15.75 -9.56 -0.76
CA LEU A 311 14.41 -9.88 -1.22
C LEU A 311 13.79 -8.64 -1.88
N VAL A 312 13.52 -8.72 -3.18
CA VAL A 312 12.86 -7.66 -3.96
C VAL A 312 11.55 -8.15 -4.54
N PHE A 313 10.56 -7.26 -4.67
CA PHE A 313 9.30 -7.59 -5.32
C PHE A 313 9.51 -7.57 -6.84
N MET A 314 9.20 -8.68 -7.49
CA MET A 314 9.24 -8.81 -8.94
C MET A 314 7.88 -9.26 -9.44
N ASP A 315 7.23 -8.42 -10.24
CA ASP A 315 5.98 -8.82 -10.87
C ASP A 315 6.24 -9.98 -11.84
N GLN A 316 5.54 -11.10 -11.64
CA GLN A 316 5.77 -12.30 -12.42
C GLN A 316 5.38 -12.12 -13.90
N GLU A 317 4.38 -11.28 -14.18
CA GLU A 317 3.86 -11.05 -15.53
C GLU A 317 4.76 -10.11 -16.32
N THR A 318 5.09 -8.95 -15.76
CA THR A 318 5.91 -7.94 -16.45
C THR A 318 7.41 -8.15 -16.30
N LYS A 319 7.85 -9.01 -15.35
CA LYS A 319 9.26 -9.21 -14.96
C LYS A 319 9.96 -7.92 -14.55
N ARG A 320 9.19 -6.96 -14.03
CA ARG A 320 9.71 -5.70 -13.53
C ARG A 320 9.82 -5.74 -12.02
N GLU A 321 10.92 -5.20 -11.54
CA GLU A 321 11.09 -4.90 -10.13
C GLU A 321 10.35 -3.61 -9.80
N ILE A 322 9.56 -3.65 -8.73
CA ILE A 322 8.76 -2.52 -8.30
C ILE A 322 8.94 -2.39 -6.78
N PRO A 323 9.29 -1.20 -6.25
CA PRO A 323 9.34 -0.98 -4.81
C PRO A 323 8.02 -1.35 -4.15
N TYR A 324 8.06 -2.09 -3.05
CA TYR A 324 6.84 -2.68 -2.49
C TYR A 324 5.81 -1.66 -2.00
N PHE A 325 6.25 -0.46 -1.60
CA PHE A 325 5.33 0.65 -1.33
C PHE A 325 4.50 1.04 -2.56
N GLU A 326 5.10 1.09 -3.75
CA GLU A 326 4.36 1.41 -4.98
C GLU A 326 3.36 0.32 -5.33
N VAL A 327 3.75 -0.96 -5.16
CA VAL A 327 2.85 -2.11 -5.33
C VAL A 327 1.61 -1.98 -4.42
N LEU A 328 1.82 -1.64 -3.14
CA LEU A 328 0.73 -1.47 -2.18
C LEU A 328 -0.15 -0.25 -2.51
N LYS A 329 0.45 0.87 -2.95
CA LYS A 329 -0.29 2.06 -3.41
C LYS A 329 -1.18 1.73 -4.60
N GLU A 330 -0.62 1.12 -5.64
CA GLU A 330 -1.33 0.77 -6.87
C GLU A 330 -2.49 -0.19 -6.60
N ARG A 331 -2.27 -1.23 -5.79
CA ARG A 331 -3.34 -2.17 -5.41
C ARG A 331 -4.45 -1.49 -4.62
N THR A 332 -4.09 -0.61 -3.68
CA THR A 332 -5.07 0.14 -2.88
C THR A 332 -5.89 1.07 -3.77
N LEU A 333 -5.23 1.75 -4.72
CA LEU A 333 -5.89 2.62 -5.69
C LEU A 333 -6.83 1.84 -6.61
N ALA A 334 -6.35 0.74 -7.20
CA ALA A 334 -7.15 -0.10 -8.08
C ALA A 334 -8.37 -0.67 -7.34
N SER A 335 -8.17 -1.17 -6.11
CA SER A 335 -9.25 -1.66 -5.25
C SER A 335 -10.27 -0.56 -4.95
N TRP A 336 -9.81 0.63 -4.57
CA TRP A 336 -10.68 1.76 -4.29
C TRP A 336 -11.47 2.17 -5.55
N ILE A 337 -10.80 2.40 -6.67
CA ILE A 337 -11.45 2.78 -7.94
C ILE A 337 -12.48 1.74 -8.37
N SER A 338 -12.16 0.45 -8.24
CA SER A 338 -13.10 -0.63 -8.57
C SER A 338 -14.32 -0.70 -7.65
N SER A 339 -14.20 -0.17 -6.42
CA SER A 339 -15.29 -0.13 -5.44
C SER A 339 -16.21 1.08 -5.60
N LEU A 340 -15.79 2.12 -6.32
CA LEU A 340 -16.56 3.35 -6.49
C LEU A 340 -17.78 3.15 -7.39
N SER A 341 -18.93 3.66 -6.93
CA SER A 341 -20.10 3.83 -7.79
C SER A 341 -19.95 5.04 -8.73
N PRO A 342 -20.70 5.09 -9.85
CA PRO A 342 -20.66 6.24 -10.77
C PRO A 342 -21.02 7.58 -10.12
N GLU A 343 -21.86 7.56 -9.07
CA GLU A 343 -22.25 8.77 -8.33
C GLU A 343 -21.12 9.28 -7.41
N GLU A 344 -20.43 8.36 -6.73
CA GLU A 344 -19.29 8.72 -5.85
C GLU A 344 -18.10 9.25 -6.63
N LEU A 345 -17.87 8.73 -7.85
CA LEU A 345 -16.84 9.22 -8.76
C LEU A 345 -17.06 10.70 -9.13
N GLN A 346 -18.32 11.16 -9.16
CA GLN A 346 -18.66 12.55 -9.48
C GLN A 346 -18.57 13.51 -8.29
N THR A 347 -18.29 13.01 -7.09
CA THR A 347 -18.12 13.87 -5.91
C THR A 347 -16.86 14.73 -6.07
N GLU A 348 -16.98 16.05 -5.82
CA GLU A 348 -15.88 17.02 -5.98
C GLU A 348 -14.59 16.58 -5.26
N ARG A 349 -14.73 15.97 -4.07
CA ARG A 349 -13.61 15.42 -3.31
C ARG A 349 -12.88 14.30 -4.03
N CYS A 350 -13.62 13.34 -4.59
CA CYS A 350 -13.07 12.20 -5.33
C CYS A 350 -12.37 12.69 -6.61
N GLN A 351 -12.99 13.62 -7.34
CA GLN A 351 -12.40 14.20 -8.55
C GLN A 351 -11.11 14.96 -8.27
N LYS A 352 -11.08 15.80 -7.23
CA LYS A 352 -9.84 16.49 -6.80
C LYS A 352 -8.75 15.51 -6.42
N LEU A 353 -9.09 14.46 -5.68
CA LEU A 353 -8.13 13.42 -5.30
C LEU A 353 -7.60 12.66 -6.52
N ILE A 354 -8.47 12.25 -7.44
CA ILE A 354 -8.08 11.57 -8.68
C ILE A 354 -7.17 12.47 -9.53
N GLN A 355 -7.49 13.76 -9.67
CA GLN A 355 -6.65 14.71 -10.37
C GLN A 355 -5.26 14.81 -9.73
N LYS A 356 -5.19 14.90 -8.40
CA LYS A 356 -3.91 14.95 -7.67
C LYS A 356 -3.10 13.65 -7.79
N LEU A 357 -3.78 12.51 -7.79
CA LEU A 357 -3.13 11.22 -8.01
C LEU A 357 -2.59 11.09 -9.44
N ARG A 358 -3.30 11.61 -10.45
CA ARG A 358 -2.81 11.69 -11.84
C ARG A 358 -1.57 12.58 -11.99
N GLU A 359 -1.51 13.70 -11.26
CA GLU A 359 -0.33 14.59 -11.25
C GLU A 359 0.91 13.87 -10.71
N LYS A 360 0.76 13.01 -9.69
CA LYS A 360 1.88 12.29 -9.07
C LYS A 360 2.20 10.95 -9.76
N THR A 361 1.21 10.29 -10.36
CA THR A 361 1.35 8.97 -10.98
C THR A 361 0.66 8.97 -12.35
N PRO A 362 1.39 9.27 -13.44
CA PRO A 362 0.81 9.48 -14.78
C PRO A 362 0.15 8.24 -15.41
N LEU A 363 0.43 7.03 -14.89
CA LEU A 363 -0.01 5.74 -15.47
C LEU A 363 -1.34 5.21 -14.90
N LEU A 364 -2.07 6.01 -14.10
CA LEU A 364 -3.36 5.60 -13.53
C LEU A 364 -4.47 5.54 -14.60
N GLU A 365 -4.77 4.35 -15.11
CA GLU A 365 -5.97 4.07 -15.91
C GLU A 365 -7.22 4.05 -15.00
N VAL A 366 -7.85 5.20 -14.82
CA VAL A 366 -9.18 5.32 -14.19
C VAL A 366 -10.23 5.28 -15.30
N PRO A 367 -11.38 4.58 -15.16
CA PRO A 367 -12.47 4.68 -16.13
C PRO A 367 -12.83 6.16 -16.34
N GLU A 368 -12.63 6.64 -17.57
CA GLU A 368 -12.88 8.02 -17.94
C GLU A 368 -14.31 8.41 -17.57
N SER A 369 -14.45 9.57 -16.89
CA SER A 369 -15.78 10.14 -16.67
C SER A 369 -16.45 10.42 -18.02
N ASP A 370 -17.77 10.44 -18.10
CA ASP A 370 -18.47 10.78 -19.36
C ASP A 370 -18.10 12.18 -19.87
N ALA A 371 -17.65 13.08 -18.99
CA ALA A 371 -17.11 14.38 -19.38
C ALA A 371 -15.72 14.25 -20.02
N ASP A 372 -14.85 13.41 -19.46
CA ASP A 372 -13.50 13.13 -19.99
C ASP A 372 -13.59 12.46 -21.37
N LYS A 373 -14.53 11.52 -21.54
CA LYS A 373 -14.86 10.93 -22.86
C LYS A 373 -15.32 11.99 -23.84
N PHE A 374 -16.19 12.90 -23.43
CA PHE A 374 -16.66 13.99 -24.30
C PHE A 374 -15.52 14.94 -24.69
N TYR A 375 -14.62 15.28 -23.77
CA TYR A 375 -13.46 16.12 -24.08
C TYR A 375 -12.45 15.41 -24.99
N ASN A 376 -12.15 14.12 -24.75
CA ASN A 376 -11.26 13.32 -25.59
C ASN A 376 -11.84 13.03 -26.98
N ASP A 377 -13.15 12.77 -27.07
CA ASP A 377 -13.86 12.64 -28.35
C ASP A 377 -13.86 13.96 -29.13
N ASN A 378 -13.93 15.10 -28.46
CA ASN A 378 -13.86 16.39 -29.14
C ASN A 378 -12.43 16.74 -29.55
N LEU A 379 -11.42 16.44 -28.72
CA LEU A 379 -10.01 16.64 -29.08
C LEU A 379 -9.62 15.78 -30.29
N SER A 380 -9.97 14.50 -30.28
CA SER A 380 -9.69 13.59 -31.40
C SER A 380 -10.38 14.01 -32.71
N LYS A 381 -11.58 14.58 -32.63
CA LYS A 381 -12.26 15.18 -33.80
C LYS A 381 -11.58 16.45 -34.29
N ILE A 382 -11.05 17.28 -33.40
CA ILE A 382 -10.30 18.49 -33.76
C ILE A 382 -8.98 18.12 -34.44
N ASP A 383 -8.27 17.12 -33.91
CA ASP A 383 -7.03 16.63 -34.53
C ASP A 383 -7.29 15.99 -35.90
N ALA A 384 -8.39 15.24 -36.06
CA ALA A 384 -8.81 14.72 -37.37
C ALA A 384 -9.10 15.85 -38.38
N MET A 385 -9.74 16.95 -37.95
CA MET A 385 -9.99 18.12 -38.80
C MET A 385 -8.70 18.89 -39.14
N ALA A 386 -7.72 18.92 -38.24
CA ALA A 386 -6.42 19.54 -38.50
C ALA A 386 -5.62 18.77 -39.56
N ILE A 387 -5.70 17.44 -39.57
CA ILE A 387 -5.00 16.57 -40.53
C ILE A 387 -5.61 16.68 -41.95
N GLU A 388 -6.92 16.87 -42.08
CA GLU A 388 -7.57 17.09 -43.40
C GLU A 388 -7.27 18.46 -44.02
N SER A 389 -6.71 19.41 -43.26
CA SER A 389 -6.45 20.78 -43.71
C SER A 389 -5.06 21.00 -44.33
N ILE A 390 -4.22 19.96 -44.45
CA ILE A 390 -2.90 20.05 -45.08
C ILE A 390 -3.03 19.84 -46.60
N PRO A 391 -2.79 20.85 -47.45
CA PRO A 391 -2.84 20.67 -48.90
C PRO A 391 -1.65 19.80 -49.36
N GLN A 392 -1.93 18.70 -50.06
CA GLN A 392 -0.87 17.90 -50.69
C GLN A 392 -0.09 18.74 -51.73
N PRO A 393 1.25 18.69 -51.75
CA PRO A 393 2.03 19.39 -52.76
C PRO A 393 1.90 18.67 -54.11
N GLN A 394 1.40 19.39 -55.11
CA GLN A 394 1.33 18.94 -56.51
C GLN A 394 2.74 18.67 -57.05
N ALA A 395 2.97 17.44 -57.51
CA ALA A 395 4.18 17.04 -58.22
C ALA A 395 4.26 17.77 -59.57
N LYS A 396 5.33 18.54 -59.77
CA LYS A 396 5.69 19.13 -61.07
C LYS A 396 6.49 18.11 -61.88
N GLU A 397 5.96 17.74 -63.05
CA GLU A 397 6.69 17.06 -64.12
C GLU A 397 7.86 17.96 -64.60
N ALA A 398 9.07 17.41 -64.62
CA ALA A 398 10.25 18.04 -65.19
C ALA A 398 10.59 17.35 -66.52
N ASP A 399 10.22 18.02 -67.60
CA ASP A 399 10.61 17.77 -68.99
C ASP A 399 12.11 18.08 -69.14
N THR A 400 12.93 17.09 -69.50
CA THR A 400 14.35 17.27 -69.84
C THR A 400 14.53 16.93 -71.32
N ARG A 401 14.70 17.98 -72.14
CA ARG A 401 15.17 17.88 -73.52
C ARG A 401 16.65 18.20 -73.57
N ASP A 402 17.43 17.20 -73.96
CA ASP A 402 18.85 17.29 -74.25
C ASP A 402 19.11 18.09 -75.53
N ASN A 403 20.16 18.92 -75.51
CA ASN A 403 20.62 19.72 -76.64
C ASN A 403 21.95 19.17 -77.17
N GLU A 404 21.84 18.51 -78.33
CA GLU A 404 22.74 18.33 -79.47
C GLU A 404 24.28 18.50 -79.39
N THR A 405 24.93 17.41 -79.84
CA THR A 405 26.01 17.30 -80.86
C THR A 405 27.44 17.78 -80.58
N THR A 406 28.41 16.87 -80.71
CA THR A 406 29.40 16.85 -81.81
C THR A 406 30.26 15.57 -81.77
N GLU A 407 30.39 14.94 -82.95
CA GLU A 407 31.57 14.30 -83.60
C GLU A 407 32.65 13.57 -82.76
N ALA A 408 33.31 12.49 -83.18
CA ALA A 408 33.27 11.62 -84.35
C ALA A 408 34.28 10.47 -84.09
N ASP A 409 34.12 9.42 -84.88
CA ASP A 409 35.15 8.54 -85.43
C ASP A 409 35.73 7.32 -84.66
N SER A 410 35.46 6.19 -85.33
CA SER A 410 36.41 5.16 -85.77
C SER A 410 36.43 3.84 -84.99
N ASN A 411 35.97 2.80 -85.72
CA ASN A 411 36.68 1.54 -86.00
C ASN A 411 37.04 0.62 -84.80
N VAL A 412 36.99 -0.72 -84.85
CA VAL A 412 36.63 -1.73 -85.84
C VAL A 412 36.88 -3.09 -85.12
N LEU A 413 36.10 -4.11 -85.48
CA LEU A 413 36.39 -5.56 -85.40
C LEU A 413 36.86 -6.19 -84.07
N SER A 414 35.98 -6.99 -83.46
CA SER A 414 36.03 -8.48 -83.42
C SER A 414 35.37 -9.00 -82.15
#